data_AF-A0A950R287-F1
#
_entry.id   AF-A0A950R287-F1
#
_cell.length_a   1.000
_cell.length_b   1.000
_cell.length_c   1.000
_cell.angle_alpha   90.00
_cell.angle_beta   90.00
_cell.angle_gamma   90.00
#
_symmetry.space_group_name_H-M   'P 1'
#
loop_
_entity.id
_entity.type
_entity.pdbx_description
1 polymer ?
#
loop_
_entity_poly.entity_id
_entity_poly.type
_entity_poly.pdbx_seq_one_letter_code
_entity_poly.pdbx_strand_id
1 'polypeptide(L)' 'FGSPDRAIDQEKQKHIVHAARAYATRAGLEWSQVRFDTIAIVFTKPPSIVHQQDAFFEGRAI' A
#
# COMPACT_ATOMS: atom_id res chain seq x y z
N PHE A 1 -1.76 -21.53 2.87
CA PHE A 1 -1.97 -20.06 2.90
C PHE A 1 -0.69 -19.41 2.39
N GLY A 2 -0.76 -18.63 1.29
CA GLY A 2 0.43 -17.94 0.75
C GLY A 2 0.81 -16.72 1.59
N SER A 3 2.01 -16.15 1.35
CA SER A 3 2.40 -14.90 2.03
C SER A 3 1.33 -13.81 1.79
N PRO A 4 0.90 -13.08 2.83
CA PRO A 4 -0.05 -11.96 2.70
C PRO A 4 0.32 -10.97 1.61
N ASP A 5 1.61 -10.82 1.32
CA ASP A 5 2.14 -9.90 0.31
C ASP A 5 1.65 -10.24 -1.11
N ARG A 6 1.29 -11.51 -1.38
CA ARG A 6 0.69 -11.93 -2.66
C ARG A 6 -0.77 -11.50 -2.83
N ALA A 7 -1.40 -10.92 -1.81
CA ALA A 7 -2.78 -10.45 -1.86
C ALA A 7 -2.93 -9.01 -2.41
N ILE A 8 -1.86 -8.43 -2.95
CA ILE A 8 -1.84 -7.10 -3.58
C ILE A 8 -1.47 -7.26 -5.05
N ASP A 9 -2.39 -7.88 -5.78
CA ASP A 9 -2.32 -7.97 -7.23
C ASP A 9 -2.48 -6.59 -7.89
N GLN A 10 -2.26 -6.55 -9.21
CA GLN A 10 -2.33 -5.31 -10.00
C GLN A 10 -3.70 -4.64 -9.93
N GLU A 11 -4.79 -5.41 -9.87
CA GLU A 11 -6.15 -4.87 -9.78
C GLU A 11 -6.37 -4.17 -8.43
N LYS A 12 -5.90 -4.76 -7.33
CA LYS A 12 -5.96 -4.13 -6.02
C LYS A 12 -5.10 -2.87 -5.95
N GLN A 13 -3.91 -2.89 -6.57
CA GLN A 13 -3.06 -1.69 -6.65
C GLN A 13 -3.79 -0.55 -7.38
N LYS A 14 -4.41 -0.80 -8.54
CA LYS A 14 -5.19 0.21 -9.28
C LYS A 14 -6.29 0.84 -8.44
N HIS A 15 -7.07 0.03 -7.73
CA HIS A 15 -8.15 0.53 -6.87
C HIS A 15 -7.62 1.39 -5.71
N ILE A 16 -6.52 0.96 -5.07
CA ILE A 16 -5.88 1.72 -3.99
C ILE A 16 -5.34 3.06 -4.51
N VAL A 17 -4.66 3.06 -5.67
CA VAL A 17 -4.16 4.28 -6.32
C VAL A 17 -5.30 5.24 -6.63
N HIS A 18 -6.41 4.73 -7.20
CA HIS A 18 -7.58 5.56 -7.50
C HIS A 18 -8.15 6.24 -6.24
N ALA A 19 -8.33 5.47 -5.17
CA ALA A 19 -8.81 6.01 -3.89
C ALA A 19 -7.82 7.03 -3.29
N ALA A 20 -6.51 6.75 -3.36
CA ALA A 20 -5.47 7.65 -2.88
C ALA A 20 -5.44 8.97 -3.66
N ARG A 21 -5.63 8.94 -4.99
CA ARG A 21 -5.71 10.17 -5.82
C ARG A 21 -6.89 11.03 -5.39
N ALA A 22 -8.08 10.44 -5.23
CA ALA A 22 -9.26 11.16 -4.77
C ALA A 22 -9.04 11.79 -3.39
N TYR A 23 -8.39 11.08 -2.48
CA TYR A 23 -8.04 11.59 -1.15
C TYR A 23 -7.02 12.74 -1.22
N ALA A 24 -5.92 12.56 -1.95
CA ALA A 24 -4.84 13.56 -2.08
C ALA A 24 -5.37 14.88 -2.66
N THR A 25 -6.16 14.82 -3.72
CA THR A 25 -6.82 16.00 -4.31
C THR A 25 -7.70 16.71 -3.28
N ARG A 26 -8.52 15.97 -2.53
CA ARG A 26 -9.41 16.55 -1.51
C ARG A 26 -8.63 17.15 -0.33
N ALA A 27 -7.50 16.56 0.02
CA ALA A 27 -6.66 16.98 1.13
C ALA A 27 -5.64 18.07 0.74
N GLY A 28 -5.52 18.42 -0.55
CA GLY A 28 -4.51 19.36 -1.04
C GLY A 28 -3.08 18.83 -0.89
N LEU A 29 -2.89 17.51 -0.96
CA LEU A 29 -1.58 16.86 -0.85
C LEU A 29 -0.99 16.67 -2.25
N GLU A 30 0.29 16.98 -2.38
CA GLU A 30 1.04 16.67 -3.59
C GLU A 30 1.23 15.16 -3.73
N TRP A 31 1.05 14.63 -4.95
CA TRP A 31 1.18 13.18 -5.18
C TRP A 31 2.56 12.64 -4.81
N SER A 32 3.61 13.46 -4.94
CA SER A 32 4.99 13.15 -4.52
C SER A 32 5.13 12.85 -3.03
N GLN A 33 4.17 13.25 -2.20
CA GLN A 33 4.15 13.01 -0.75
C GLN A 33 3.43 11.70 -0.38
N VAL A 34 2.79 11.02 -1.34
CA VAL A 34 2.07 9.76 -1.09
C VAL A 34 3.03 8.57 -1.17
N ARG A 35 2.90 7.63 -0.22
CA ARG A 35 3.60 6.34 -0.20
C ARG A 35 2.60 5.21 0.04
N PHE A 36 2.81 4.07 -0.60
CA PHE A 36 1.99 2.88 -0.41
C PHE A 36 2.77 1.83 0.38
N ASP A 37 2.28 1.53 1.58
CA ASP A 37 2.87 0.56 2.50
C ASP A 37 1.93 -0.64 2.68
N THR A 38 2.49 -1.75 3.15
CA THR A 38 1.72 -2.94 3.53
C THR A 38 2.06 -3.38 4.94
N ILE A 39 1.04 -3.85 5.65
CA ILE A 39 1.21 -4.47 6.96
C ILE A 39 0.70 -5.89 6.85
N ALA A 40 1.62 -6.85 6.84
CA ALA A 40 1.31 -8.26 6.87
C ALA A 40 1.12 -8.69 8.33
N ILE A 41 -0.06 -9.23 8.64
CA ILE A 41 -0.38 -9.77 9.97
C ILE A 41 -0.58 -11.27 9.83
N VAL A 42 0.25 -12.05 10.52
CA VAL A 42 0.15 -13.52 10.58
C VAL A 42 -0.23 -13.93 11.99
N PHE A 43 -1.32 -14.70 12.11
CA PHE A 43 -1.89 -15.12 13.39
C PHE A 43 -1.11 -16.26 14.05
N THR A 44 0.07 -15.93 14.57
CA THR A 44 0.89 -16.76 15.48
C THR A 44 0.66 -16.35 16.95
N LYS A 45 1.39 -16.98 17.89
CA LYS A 45 1.42 -16.56 19.31
C LYS A 45 2.86 -16.25 19.73
N PRO A 46 3.27 -14.97 19.88
CA PRO A 46 2.50 -13.74 19.58
C PRO A 46 2.25 -13.58 18.06
N PRO A 47 1.30 -12.72 17.62
CA PRO A 47 1.09 -12.46 16.20
C PRO A 47 2.34 -11.83 15.57
N SER A 48 2.69 -12.28 14.36
CA SER A 48 3.77 -11.66 13.59
C SER A 48 3.21 -10.50 12.79
N ILE A 49 3.80 -9.32 12.95
CA ILE A 49 3.43 -8.10 12.24
C ILE A 49 4.66 -7.62 11.48
N VAL A 50 4.54 -7.50 10.17
CA VAL A 50 5.60 -7.01 9.29
C VAL A 50 5.08 -5.79 8.54
N HIS A 51 5.77 -4.66 8.70
CA HIS A 51 5.53 -3.45 7.93
C HIS A 51 6.53 -3.38 6.78
N GLN A 52 6.04 -3.44 5.56
CA GLN A 52 6.83 -3.21 4.36
C GLN A 52 6.48 -1.84 3.80
N GLN A 53 7.50 -0.98 3.73
CA GLN A 53 7.40 0.34 3.13
C GLN A 53 7.60 0.24 1.62
N ASP A 54 7.03 1.19 0.88
CA ASP A 54 7.18 1.29 -0.59
C ASP A 54 6.79 -0.03 -1.30
N ALA A 55 5.67 -0.61 -0.88
CA ALA A 55 5.20 -1.90 -1.34
C ALA A 55 4.86 -1.91 -2.84
N PHE A 56 4.51 -0.75 -3.40
CA PHE A 56 4.43 -0.53 -4.84
C PHE A 56 4.55 0.97 -5.18
N PHE A 57 4.92 1.24 -6.43
CA PHE A 57 5.18 2.59 -6.93
C PHE A 57 4.18 2.99 -8.00
N GLU A 58 3.66 4.21 -7.91
CA GLU A 58 2.86 4.85 -8.95
C GLU A 58 3.39 6.29 -9.16
N GLY A 59 4.27 6.47 -10.14
CA GLY A 59 4.66 7.80 -10.62
C GLY A 59 5.50 8.66 -9.67
N ARG A 60 6.14 8.07 -8.65
CA ARG A 60 7.21 8.78 -7.90
C ARG A 60 8.48 8.71 -8.74
N ALA A 61 8.97 9.85 -9.23
CA ALA A 61 10.33 9.94 -9.75
C ALA A 61 11.30 9.57 -8.61
N ILE A 62 12.27 8.70 -8.91
CA ILE A 62 13.37 8.32 -8.01
C ILE A 62 14.28 9.54 -7.83
#